data_AF-X1P6P6-F1
#
_entry.id   AF-X1P6P6-F1
#
_cell.length_a   1.000
_cell.length_b   1.000
_cell.length_c   1.000
_cell.angle_alpha   90.00
_cell.angle_beta   90.00
_cell.angle_gamma   90.00
#
_symmetry.space_group_name_H-M   'P 1'
#
loop_
_entity.id
_entity.type
_entity.pdbx_description
1 polymer ?
#
loop_
_entity_poly.entity_id
_entity_poly.type
_entity_poly.pdbx_seq_one_letter_code
_entity_poly.pdbx_strand_id
1 'polypeptide(L)'
;MDESSQIYFKGGTAIKFLFGSFRFSEDLDFSSVLEDKAVEFLVQRAVKDLSRELPVFFKKEKTVADSFSGRIFQDISDFKFPLTIRLDISLKERPIYTETNYIETNFPIAPFPLVR
;
A
#
# COMPACT_ATOMS: atom_id res chain seq x y z
N MET A 1 0.70 -9.38 -19.23
CA MET A 1 1.44 -8.65 -18.19
C MET A 1 0.54 -8.59 -16.96
N ASP A 2 1.10 -8.79 -15.78
CA ASP A 2 0.33 -8.66 -14.53
C ASP A 2 -0.02 -7.19 -14.31
N GLU A 3 -1.31 -6.86 -14.17
CA GLU A 3 -1.78 -5.49 -13.97
C GLU A 3 -1.16 -4.85 -12.72
N SER A 4 -0.85 -5.66 -11.69
CA SER A 4 -0.19 -5.18 -10.47
C SER A 4 1.18 -4.52 -10.73
N SER A 5 1.88 -4.94 -11.80
CA SER A 5 3.17 -4.36 -12.22
C SER A 5 3.05 -2.91 -12.73
N GLN A 6 1.83 -2.41 -12.93
CA GLN A 6 1.54 -1.05 -13.36
C GLN A 6 1.23 -0.10 -12.20
N ILE A 7 1.44 -0.53 -10.95
CA ILE A 7 1.36 0.29 -9.74
C ILE A 7 2.79 0.53 -9.23
N TYR A 8 3.17 1.80 -9.12
CA TYR A 8 4.54 2.24 -8.86
C TYR A 8 4.65 2.92 -7.50
N PHE A 9 5.49 2.39 -6.62
CA PHE A 9 5.68 2.93 -5.27
C PHE A 9 6.49 4.23 -5.29
N LYS A 10 6.04 5.25 -4.55
CA LYS A 10 6.68 6.57 -4.48
C LYS A 10 6.55 7.20 -3.09
N GLY A 11 6.92 8.48 -2.99
CA GLY A 11 6.73 9.28 -1.79
C GLY A 11 7.73 8.97 -0.68
N GLY A 12 7.42 9.43 0.53
CA GLY A 12 8.33 9.37 1.67
C GLY A 12 8.63 7.95 2.13
N THR A 13 7.64 7.06 2.08
CA THR A 13 7.78 5.67 2.50
C THR A 13 8.62 4.87 1.51
N ALA A 14 8.50 5.11 0.20
CA ALA A 14 9.41 4.52 -0.78
C ALA A 14 10.86 4.96 -0.55
N ILE A 15 11.09 6.26 -0.30
CA ILE A 15 12.45 6.77 -0.02
C ILE A 15 13.03 6.14 1.24
N LYS A 16 12.21 5.93 2.28
CA LYS A 16 12.62 5.25 3.50
C LYS A 16 13.09 3.81 3.22
N PHE A 17 12.31 3.03 2.48
CA PHE A 17 12.63 1.63 2.18
C PHE A 17 13.79 1.48 1.17
N LEU A 18 13.86 2.34 0.16
CA LEU A 18 14.87 2.21 -0.90
C LEU A 18 16.22 2.86 -0.54
N PHE A 19 16.23 3.88 0.30
CA PHE A 19 17.44 4.67 0.59
C PHE A 19 17.75 4.81 2.08
N GLY A 20 17.07 4.06 2.95
CA GLY A 20 17.34 4.05 4.39
C GLY A 20 17.10 5.40 5.08
N SER A 21 16.21 6.22 4.54
CA SER A 21 15.94 7.55 5.10
C SER A 21 15.43 7.49 6.55
N PHE A 22 15.92 8.38 7.41
CA PHE A 22 15.50 8.50 8.81
C PHE A 22 14.11 9.15 8.97
N ARG A 23 13.50 9.63 7.88
CA ARG A 23 12.19 10.29 7.93
C ARG A 23 11.09 9.28 8.29
N PHE A 24 10.25 9.65 9.25
CA PHE A 24 8.99 8.94 9.52
C PHE A 24 7.97 9.24 8.40
N SER A 25 7.28 8.21 7.93
CA SER A 25 6.23 8.30 6.93
C SER A 25 5.18 7.25 7.27
N GLU A 26 3.94 7.68 7.42
CA GLU A 26 2.79 6.85 7.82
C GLU A 26 1.95 6.39 6.62
N ASP A 27 2.22 6.99 5.45
CA ASP A 27 1.38 6.87 4.26
C ASP A 27 1.99 5.94 3.22
N LEU A 28 1.15 5.31 2.40
CA LEU A 28 1.58 4.55 1.22
C LEU A 28 1.17 5.33 -0.03
N ASP A 29 2.16 5.89 -0.73
CA ASP A 29 1.94 6.67 -1.95
C ASP A 29 2.35 5.87 -3.18
N PHE A 30 1.47 5.81 -4.18
CA PHE A 30 1.74 5.17 -5.46
C PHE A 30 1.32 6.05 -6.65
N SER A 31 1.79 5.69 -7.84
CA SER A 31 1.20 6.12 -9.10
C SER A 31 0.76 4.91 -9.91
N SER A 32 -0.22 5.08 -10.78
CA SER A 32 -0.67 4.02 -11.67
C SER A 32 -1.10 4.58 -13.02
N VAL A 33 -0.90 3.80 -14.07
CA VAL A 33 -1.45 4.08 -15.41
C VAL A 33 -2.77 3.35 -15.66
N LEU A 34 -3.25 2.60 -14.67
CA LEU A 34 -4.51 1.86 -14.72
C LEU A 34 -5.71 2.77 -14.42
N GLU A 35 -6.90 2.30 -14.82
CA GLU A 35 -8.15 2.94 -14.46
C GLU A 35 -8.52 2.70 -12.99
N ASP A 36 -9.31 3.61 -12.40
CA ASP A 36 -9.76 3.57 -10.99
C ASP A 36 -10.35 2.20 -10.60
N LYS A 37 -11.15 1.58 -11.47
CA LYS A 37 -11.77 0.26 -11.21
C LYS A 37 -10.75 -0.87 -11.12
N ALA A 38 -9.71 -0.85 -11.96
CA ALA A 38 -8.67 -1.87 -11.94
C ALA A 38 -7.81 -1.72 -10.66
N VAL A 39 -7.48 -0.47 -10.30
CA VAL A 39 -6.81 -0.16 -9.03
C VAL A 39 -7.65 -0.62 -7.84
N GLU A 40 -8.95 -0.33 -7.84
CA GLU A 40 -9.86 -0.76 -6.78
C GLU A 40 -9.88 -2.28 -6.62
N PHE A 41 -10.00 -3.01 -7.72
CA PHE A 41 -9.96 -4.48 -7.71
C PHE A 41 -8.64 -5.01 -7.12
N LEU A 42 -7.50 -4.45 -7.52
CA LEU A 42 -6.18 -4.86 -7.03
C LEU A 42 -6.01 -4.57 -5.53
N VAL A 43 -6.43 -3.39 -5.08
CA VAL A 43 -6.38 -3.02 -3.65
C VAL A 43 -7.28 -3.93 -2.82
N GLN A 44 -8.53 -4.16 -3.25
CA GLN A 44 -9.44 -5.06 -2.55
C GLN A 44 -8.90 -6.50 -2.48
N ARG A 45 -8.27 -6.98 -3.56
CA ARG A 45 -7.61 -8.29 -3.58
C ARG A 45 -6.45 -8.34 -2.59
N ALA A 46 -5.55 -7.36 -2.60
CA ALA A 46 -4.40 -7.30 -1.70
C ALA A 46 -4.85 -7.27 -0.22
N VAL A 47 -5.87 -6.47 0.10
CA VAL A 47 -6.42 -6.38 1.46
C VAL A 47 -7.11 -7.68 1.86
N LYS A 48 -7.82 -8.34 0.95
CA LYS A 48 -8.45 -9.66 1.21
C LYS A 48 -7.42 -10.76 1.47
N ASP A 49 -6.29 -10.73 0.77
CA ASP A 49 -5.21 -11.68 1.00
C ASP A 49 -4.54 -11.39 2.36
N LEU A 50 -4.26 -10.12 2.67
CA LEU A 50 -3.75 -9.69 3.98
C LEU A 50 -4.71 -10.01 5.13
N SER A 51 -6.03 -9.95 4.89
CA SER A 51 -7.06 -10.21 5.91
C SER A 51 -7.12 -11.68 6.36
N ARG A 52 -6.39 -12.58 5.70
CA ARG A 52 -6.22 -13.98 6.12
C ARG A 52 -5.23 -14.12 7.28
N GLU A 53 -4.34 -13.14 7.44
CA GLU A 53 -3.27 -13.16 8.43
C GLU A 53 -3.53 -12.17 9.57
N LEU A 54 -4.12 -11.01 9.24
CA LEU A 54 -4.38 -9.92 10.17
C LEU A 54 -5.83 -9.46 10.07
N PRO A 55 -6.46 -9.00 11.17
CA PRO A 55 -7.81 -8.43 11.14
C PRO A 55 -7.78 -7.03 10.49
N VAL A 56 -7.74 -7.01 9.16
CA VAL A 56 -7.67 -5.77 8.37
C VAL A 56 -8.86 -5.58 7.44
N PHE A 57 -9.20 -4.32 7.18
CA PHE A 57 -10.17 -3.94 6.16
C PHE A 57 -9.78 -2.63 5.48
N PHE A 58 -10.37 -2.35 4.31
CA PHE A 58 -10.12 -1.14 3.55
C PHE A 58 -11.39 -0.32 3.39
N LYS A 59 -11.26 1.01 3.50
CA LYS A 59 -12.32 1.96 3.22
C LYS A 59 -11.83 2.96 2.18
N LYS A 60 -12.47 2.97 1.01
CA LYS A 60 -12.27 4.01 -0.02
C LYS A 60 -12.75 5.35 0.54
N GLU A 61 -11.96 6.38 0.35
CA GLU A 61 -12.32 7.75 0.71
C GLU A 61 -12.82 8.51 -0.53
N LYS A 62 -13.49 9.64 -0.33
CA LYS A 62 -13.92 10.48 -1.45
C LYS A 62 -12.68 11.10 -2.08
N THR A 63 -12.41 10.74 -3.33
CA THR A 63 -11.20 11.15 -4.03
C THR A 63 -11.39 12.44 -4.81
N VAL A 64 -10.27 13.13 -5.04
CA VAL A 64 -10.18 14.18 -6.06
C VAL A 64 -10.11 13.48 -7.43
N ALA A 65 -10.53 14.16 -8.50
CA ALA A 65 -10.37 13.62 -9.86
C ALA A 65 -8.94 13.09 -10.09
N ASP A 66 -8.83 11.97 -10.79
CA ASP A 66 -7.57 11.29 -11.13
C ASP A 66 -6.75 10.77 -9.92
N SER A 67 -7.43 10.39 -8.84
CA SER A 67 -6.82 9.71 -7.70
C SER A 67 -7.70 8.57 -7.16
N PHE A 68 -7.05 7.53 -6.66
CA PHE A 68 -7.66 6.49 -5.85
C PHE A 68 -7.06 6.56 -4.44
N SER A 69 -7.89 6.82 -3.43
CA SER A 69 -7.44 7.04 -2.06
C SER A 69 -8.35 6.32 -1.07
N GLY A 70 -7.76 5.90 0.04
CA GLY A 70 -8.49 5.32 1.15
C GLY A 70 -7.60 5.02 2.33
N ARG A 71 -8.16 4.27 3.29
CA ARG A 71 -7.42 3.82 4.48
C ARG A 71 -7.57 2.34 4.68
N ILE A 72 -6.44 1.71 5.02
CA ILE A 72 -6.38 0.36 5.56
C ILE A 72 -6.47 0.49 7.08
N PHE A 73 -7.36 -0.29 7.68
CA PHE A 73 -7.58 -0.35 9.12
C PHE A 73 -7.12 -1.71 9.61
N GLN A 74 -6.43 -1.73 10.75
CA GLN A 74 -6.07 -2.95 11.46
C GLN A 74 -6.64 -2.88 12.88
N ASP A 75 -7.51 -3.82 13.22
CA ASP A 75 -7.98 -3.96 14.59
C ASP A 75 -6.91 -4.65 15.44
N ILE A 76 -6.59 -4.10 16.59
CA ILE A 76 -5.65 -4.70 17.54
C ILE A 76 -6.35 -4.78 18.88
N SER A 77 -6.42 -5.99 19.45
CA SER A 77 -7.16 -6.28 20.70
C SER A 77 -6.80 -5.35 21.85
N ASP A 78 -5.54 -4.91 21.89
CA ASP A 78 -4.97 -4.13 22.98
C ASP A 78 -5.23 -2.63 22.84
N PHE A 79 -5.74 -2.19 21.68
CA PHE A 79 -6.06 -0.79 21.41
C PHE A 79 -7.57 -0.58 21.31
N LYS A 80 -8.04 0.56 21.83
CA LYS A 80 -9.46 0.97 21.75
C LYS A 80 -9.86 1.52 20.38
N PHE A 81 -8.90 1.68 19.49
CA PHE A 81 -9.06 2.22 18.15
C PHE A 81 -8.15 1.44 17.18
N PRO A 82 -8.57 1.27 15.92
CA PRO A 82 -7.74 0.59 14.93
C PRO A 82 -6.51 1.41 14.59
N LEU A 83 -5.40 0.73 14.27
CA LEU A 83 -4.31 1.37 13.55
C LEU A 83 -4.73 1.61 12.11
N THR A 84 -4.29 2.73 11.54
CA THR A 84 -4.67 3.09 10.17
C THR A 84 -3.46 3.46 9.35
N ILE A 85 -3.46 3.05 8.09
CA ILE A 85 -2.49 3.45 7.08
C ILE A 85 -3.25 4.12 5.95
N ARG A 86 -2.82 5.33 5.55
CA ARG A 86 -3.38 6.00 4.37
C ARG A 86 -2.77 5.39 3.10
N LEU A 87 -3.62 5.14 2.11
CA LEU A 87 -3.23 4.69 0.78
C LEU A 87 -3.67 5.74 -0.22
N ASP A 88 -2.71 6.26 -0.99
CA ASP A 88 -2.94 7.21 -2.07
C ASP A 88 -2.30 6.71 -3.37
N ILE A 89 -3.10 6.69 -4.44
CA ILE A 89 -2.65 6.27 -5.78
C ILE A 89 -3.04 7.35 -6.78
N SER A 90 -2.02 8.03 -7.33
CA SER A 90 -2.19 9.03 -8.38
C SER A 90 -2.41 8.34 -9.74
N LEU A 91 -3.52 8.63 -10.41
CA LEU A 91 -3.88 8.05 -11.72
C LEU A 91 -3.48 8.96 -12.90
N LYS A 92 -3.10 10.21 -12.61
CA LYS A 92 -2.61 11.17 -13.61
C LYS A 92 -1.11 11.06 -13.88
N GLU A 93 -0.34 10.60 -12.90
CA GLU A 93 1.11 10.58 -12.95
C GLU A 93 1.59 9.33 -13.69
N ARG A 94 2.24 9.55 -14.83
CA ARG A 94 2.92 8.49 -15.59
C ARG A 94 4.41 8.54 -15.24
N PRO A 95 4.97 7.52 -14.56
CA PRO A 95 6.39 7.48 -14.29
C PRO A 95 7.18 7.49 -15.60
N ILE A 96 8.15 8.39 -15.72
CA ILE A 96 9.02 8.49 -16.90
C ILE A 96 10.15 7.45 -16.80
N TYR A 97 10.67 7.26 -15.59
CA TYR A 97 11.69 6.25 -15.27
C TYR A 97 11.14 5.35 -14.18
N THR A 98 11.28 4.04 -14.39
CA THR A 98 10.86 3.02 -13.43
C THR A 98 12.05 2.11 -13.19
N GLU A 99 12.29 1.80 -11.93
CA GLU A 99 13.35 0.88 -11.52
C GLU A 99 12.73 -0.18 -10.62
N THR A 100 13.20 -1.41 -10.74
CA THR A 100 12.83 -2.50 -9.83
C THR A 100 13.97 -2.70 -8.85
N ASN A 101 13.67 -2.47 -7.57
CA ASN A 101 14.60 -2.65 -6.47
C ASN A 101 13.99 -3.60 -5.45
N TYR A 102 14.86 -4.30 -4.71
CA TYR A 102 14.43 -5.08 -3.55
C TYR A 102 14.14 -4.14 -2.38
N ILE A 103 13.11 -4.45 -1.60
CA ILE A 103 12.89 -3.78 -0.32
C ILE A 103 13.80 -4.44 0.70
N GLU A 104 14.89 -3.76 1.05
CA GLU A 104 15.73 -4.13 2.18
C GLU A 104 15.12 -3.57 3.46
N THR A 105 14.93 -4.43 4.46
CA THR A 105 14.29 -4.02 5.72
C THR A 105 14.85 -4.82 6.89
N ASN A 106 15.04 -4.13 8.02
CA ASN A 106 15.34 -4.76 9.31
C ASN A 106 14.07 -5.20 10.04
N PHE A 107 12.89 -4.92 9.50
CA PHE A 107 11.64 -5.44 10.05
C PHE A 107 11.59 -6.97 9.84
N PRO A 108 11.04 -7.72 10.81
CA PRO A 108 10.91 -9.16 10.66
C PRO A 108 9.98 -9.45 9.48
N ILE A 109 10.54 -10.03 8.42
CA ILE A 109 9.75 -10.68 7.38
C ILE A 109 9.38 -12.04 7.97
N ALA A 110 8.09 -12.37 8.05
CA ALA A 110 7.66 -13.71 8.46
C ALA A 110 7.60 -14.59 7.21
N PRO A 111 8.60 -15.47 6.94
CA PRO A 111 8.56 -16.36 5.79
C PRO A 111 7.64 -17.57 5.97
N PHE A 112 7.01 -17.73 7.14
CA PHE A 112 6.19 -18.88 7.48
C PHE A 112 4.78 -18.45 7.91
N PRO A 113 3.73 -19.20 7.53
CA PRO A 113 2.41 -18.99 8.08
C PRO A 113 2.45 -19.21 9.60
N LEU A 114 1.83 -18.29 10.35
CA LEU A 114 1.65 -18.44 11.78
C LEU A 114 0.67 -19.60 12.02
N VAL A 115 1.18 -20.76 12.43
CA VAL A 115 0.34 -21.89 12.84
C VAL A 115 0.00 -21.72 14.32
N ARG A 116 -1.29 -21.59 14.64
CA ARG A 116 -1.84 -21.70 16.00
C ARG A 116 -2.64 -22.98 16.12
#